data_AF-A0A1S6FN18-F1
#
_entry.id   AF-A0A1S6FN18-F1
#
_cell.length_a   1.000
_cell.length_b   1.000
_cell.length_c   1.000
_cell.angle_alpha   90.00
_cell.angle_beta   90.00
_cell.angle_gamma   90.00
#
_symmetry.space_group_name_H-M   'P 1'
#
loop_
_entity.id
_entity.type
_entity.pdbx_description
1 polymer ?
#
loop_
_entity_poly.entity_id
_entity_poly.type
_entity_poly.pdbx_seq_one_letter_code
_entity_poly.pdbx_strand_id
1 'polypeptide(L)'
;MKGRPPITRTPQDKKALSLAKDRRNAYGESDKASRKAIPARKAGENRKSRRKAVHALKVVERVDERAAEVIVSSLAHDVERVGGWTKSPDMPLGEVVAHAKRAALSREGRKGRVRAEAERQRAAPDYSGTIMIASTIHDGDRD
;
A
#
# COMPACT_ATOMS: atom_id res chain seq x y z
N MET A 1 18.32 -22.83 36.31
CA MET A 1 18.14 -21.49 35.70
C MET A 1 16.67 -21.13 35.77
N LYS A 2 16.28 -20.16 36.60
CA LYS A 2 14.88 -19.68 36.63
C LYS A 2 14.67 -18.79 35.40
N GLY A 3 13.78 -19.19 34.51
CA GLY A 3 13.46 -18.43 33.29
C GLY A 3 12.93 -17.04 33.63
N ARG A 4 13.18 -16.06 32.74
CA ARG A 4 12.68 -14.69 32.88
C ARG A 4 11.15 -14.73 33.03
N PRO A 5 10.55 -14.06 34.03
CA PRO A 5 9.10 -14.04 34.17
C PRO A 5 8.45 -13.44 32.91
N PRO A 6 7.28 -13.92 32.49
CA PRO A 6 6.60 -13.42 31.31
C PRO A 6 6.30 -11.94 31.49
N ILE A 7 6.70 -11.12 30.52
CA ILE A 7 6.40 -9.68 30.53
C ILE A 7 4.88 -9.52 30.46
N THR A 8 4.26 -9.14 31.57
CA THR A 8 2.83 -8.83 31.67
C THR A 8 2.57 -7.50 30.98
N ARG A 9 2.27 -7.55 29.68
CA ARG A 9 1.91 -6.37 28.90
C ARG A 9 0.54 -5.86 29.29
N THR A 10 0.42 -4.54 29.50
CA THR A 10 -0.88 -3.90 29.69
C THR A 10 -1.72 -4.00 28.41
N PRO A 11 -3.06 -3.87 28.49
CA PRO A 11 -3.89 -3.77 27.30
C PRO A 11 -3.45 -2.65 26.33
N GLN A 12 -2.96 -1.54 26.87
CA GLN A 12 -2.44 -0.40 26.12
C GLN A 12 -1.16 -0.80 25.36
N ASP A 13 -0.23 -1.51 26.01
CA ASP A 13 0.99 -1.99 25.37
C ASP A 13 0.68 -3.01 24.27
N LYS A 14 -0.28 -3.91 24.52
CA LYS A 14 -0.74 -4.88 23.52
C LYS A 14 -1.32 -4.16 22.30
N LYS A 15 -2.12 -3.11 22.51
CA LYS A 15 -2.69 -2.30 21.43
C LYS A 15 -1.61 -1.54 20.66
N ALA A 16 -0.66 -0.91 21.34
CA ALA A 16 0.44 -0.19 20.72
C ALA A 16 1.29 -1.13 19.85
N LEU A 17 1.61 -2.32 20.37
CA LEU A 17 2.35 -3.34 19.62
C LEU A 17 1.55 -3.87 18.43
N SER A 18 0.24 -4.07 18.57
CA SER A 18 -0.61 -4.48 17.45
C SER A 18 -0.60 -3.42 16.35
N LEU A 19 -0.77 -2.14 16.68
CA LEU A 19 -0.75 -1.06 15.70
C LEU A 19 0.60 -0.92 14.97
N ALA A 20 1.71 -1.18 15.66
CA ALA A 20 3.05 -1.07 15.08
C ALA A 20 3.51 -2.31 14.30
N LYS A 21 3.08 -3.52 14.72
CA LYS A 21 3.62 -4.79 14.22
C LYS A 21 2.66 -5.57 13.33
N ASP A 22 1.35 -5.46 13.54
CA ASP A 22 0.38 -6.10 12.65
C ASP A 22 0.41 -5.40 11.29
N ARG A 23 0.58 -6.18 10.22
CA ARG A 23 0.73 -5.67 8.84
C ARG A 23 -0.48 -6.06 8.02
N ARG A 24 -0.98 -5.13 7.21
CA ARG A 24 -2.12 -5.36 6.31
C ARG A 24 -1.69 -5.15 4.87
N ASN A 25 -2.29 -5.91 3.97
CA ASN A 25 -2.07 -5.73 2.55
C ASN A 25 -2.68 -4.39 2.10
N ALA A 26 -1.85 -3.37 1.94
CA ALA A 26 -2.25 -2.04 1.48
C ALA A 26 -1.85 -1.77 0.03
N TYR A 27 -1.04 -2.67 -0.56
CA TYR A 27 -0.70 -2.59 -1.96
C TYR A 27 -1.97 -2.85 -2.79
N GLY A 28 -2.22 -2.01 -3.79
CA GLY A 28 -3.39 -2.13 -4.67
C GLY A 28 -3.45 -3.43 -5.49
N GLU A 29 -2.45 -4.30 -5.34
CA GLU A 29 -2.49 -5.65 -5.88
C GLU A 29 -3.38 -6.56 -5.05
N SER A 30 -4.25 -7.27 -5.77
CA SER A 30 -5.05 -8.37 -5.26
C SER A 30 -4.23 -9.29 -4.36
N ASP A 31 -4.77 -9.68 -3.20
CA ASP A 31 -4.23 -10.73 -2.34
C ASP A 31 -3.95 -12.05 -3.09
N LYS A 32 -4.55 -12.26 -4.26
CA LYS A 32 -4.22 -13.40 -5.13
C LYS A 32 -2.85 -13.28 -5.79
N ALA A 33 -2.37 -12.06 -6.05
CA ALA A 33 -1.06 -11.82 -6.65
C ALA A 33 0.05 -12.16 -5.65
N SER A 34 -0.03 -11.67 -4.41
CA SER A 34 0.98 -11.95 -3.37
C SER A 34 1.11 -13.46 -3.10
N ARG A 35 -0.03 -14.19 -3.02
CA ARG A 35 -0.07 -15.64 -2.84
C ARG A 35 0.64 -16.42 -3.96
N LYS A 36 0.69 -15.88 -5.18
CA LYS A 36 1.35 -16.51 -6.34
C LYS A 36 2.79 -16.04 -6.53
N ALA A 37 3.03 -14.74 -6.40
CA ALA A 37 4.32 -14.10 -6.66
C ALA A 37 5.39 -14.49 -5.62
N ILE A 38 5.02 -14.57 -4.33
CA ILE A 38 5.95 -14.93 -3.26
C ILE A 38 6.52 -16.35 -3.46
N PRO A 39 5.69 -17.41 -3.63
CA PRO A 39 6.21 -18.75 -3.91
C PRO A 39 7.01 -18.81 -5.22
N ALA A 40 6.56 -18.12 -6.28
CA ALA A 40 7.25 -18.11 -7.57
C ALA A 40 8.66 -17.50 -7.47
N ARG A 41 8.80 -16.35 -6.78
CA ARG A 41 10.10 -15.70 -6.54
C ARG A 41 11.03 -16.60 -5.74
N LYS A 42 10.56 -17.15 -4.62
CA LYS A 42 11.34 -18.11 -3.81
C LYS A 42 11.81 -19.31 -4.63
N ALA A 43 10.93 -19.88 -5.46
CA ALA A 43 11.27 -21.01 -6.30
C ALA A 43 12.33 -20.64 -7.36
N GLY A 44 12.21 -19.45 -7.96
CA GLY A 44 13.17 -18.91 -8.92
C GLY A 44 14.56 -18.76 -8.32
N GLU A 45 14.67 -18.14 -7.14
CA GLU A 45 15.96 -17.97 -6.46
C GLU A 45 16.61 -19.29 -6.09
N ASN A 46 15.84 -20.22 -5.51
CA ASN A 46 16.35 -21.53 -5.16
C ASN A 46 16.85 -22.30 -6.40
N ARG A 47 16.16 -22.16 -7.54
CA ARG A 47 16.64 -22.74 -8.82
C ARG A 47 17.93 -22.07 -9.30
N LYS A 48 18.04 -20.73 -9.21
CA LYS A 48 19.25 -20.00 -9.60
C LYS A 48 20.45 -20.45 -8.75
N SER A 49 20.27 -20.49 -7.43
CA SER A 49 21.30 -20.95 -6.48
C SER A 49 21.74 -22.38 -6.77
N ARG A 50 20.80 -23.32 -7.00
CA ARG A 50 21.13 -24.69 -7.38
C ARG A 50 21.87 -24.78 -8.72
N ARG A 51 21.45 -24.03 -9.74
CA ARG A 51 22.13 -24.02 -11.05
C ARG A 51 23.56 -23.53 -10.93
N LYS A 52 23.79 -22.47 -10.15
CA LYS A 52 25.13 -21.94 -9.86
C LYS A 52 26.00 -22.99 -9.17
N ALA A 53 25.47 -23.68 -8.16
CA ALA A 53 26.16 -24.76 -7.46
C ALA A 53 26.53 -25.92 -8.40
N VAL A 54 25.59 -26.38 -9.24
CA VAL A 54 25.85 -27.46 -10.21
C VAL A 54 26.91 -27.04 -11.23
N HIS A 55 26.88 -25.80 -11.71
CA HIS A 55 27.92 -25.30 -12.61
C HIS A 55 29.29 -25.24 -11.93
N ALA A 56 29.34 -24.75 -10.69
CA ALA A 56 30.57 -24.69 -9.91
C ALA A 56 31.17 -26.09 -9.69
N LEU A 57 30.34 -27.10 -9.39
CA LEU A 57 30.77 -28.48 -9.20
C LEU A 57 31.53 -29.02 -10.44
N LYS A 58 30.97 -28.79 -11.65
CA LYS A 58 31.61 -29.21 -12.91
C LYS A 58 32.97 -28.56 -13.16
N VAL A 59 33.18 -27.35 -12.63
CA VAL A 59 34.46 -26.64 -12.74
C VAL A 59 35.43 -27.19 -11.70
N VAL A 60 34.98 -27.39 -10.46
CA VAL A 60 35.77 -27.96 -9.36
C VAL A 60 36.38 -29.31 -9.75
N GLU A 61 35.65 -30.16 -10.46
CA GLU A 61 36.14 -31.46 -10.95
C GLU A 61 37.33 -31.37 -11.93
N ARG A 62 37.64 -30.19 -12.47
CA ARG A 62 38.63 -29.99 -13.55
C ARG A 62 39.81 -29.10 -13.16
N VAL A 63 39.80 -28.55 -11.96
CA VAL A 63 40.83 -27.62 -11.48
C VAL A 63 41.63 -28.24 -10.35
N ASP A 64 42.77 -27.62 -10.02
CA ASP A 64 43.56 -28.04 -8.86
C ASP A 64 42.85 -27.73 -7.54
N GLU A 65 43.34 -28.34 -6.46
CA GLU A 65 42.70 -28.27 -5.14
C GLU A 65 42.62 -26.84 -4.60
N ARG A 66 43.65 -26.01 -4.85
CA ARG A 66 43.65 -24.61 -4.44
C ARG A 66 42.59 -23.79 -5.16
N ALA A 67 42.43 -23.98 -6.47
CA ALA A 67 41.36 -23.31 -7.23
C ALA A 67 39.97 -23.83 -6.82
N ALA A 68 39.85 -25.12 -6.53
CA ALA A 68 38.61 -25.72 -6.04
C ALA A 68 38.16 -25.10 -4.70
N GLU A 69 39.07 -24.93 -3.73
CA GLU A 69 38.78 -24.30 -2.45
C GLU A 69 38.24 -22.87 -2.60
N VAL A 70 38.84 -22.07 -3.49
CA VAL A 70 38.37 -20.71 -3.77
C VAL A 70 36.95 -20.70 -4.33
N ILE A 71 36.63 -21.63 -5.24
CA ILE A 71 35.28 -21.76 -5.81
C ILE A 71 34.27 -22.15 -4.74
N VAL A 72 34.58 -23.14 -3.90
CA VAL A 72 33.70 -23.59 -2.81
C VAL A 72 33.48 -22.48 -1.80
N SER A 73 34.54 -21.78 -1.39
CA SER A 73 34.46 -20.64 -0.48
C SER A 73 33.60 -19.52 -1.08
N SER A 74 33.78 -19.19 -2.36
CA SER A 74 32.97 -18.18 -3.06
C SER A 74 31.49 -18.56 -3.12
N LEU A 75 31.18 -19.84 -3.29
CA LEU A 75 29.81 -20.34 -3.32
C LEU A 75 29.15 -20.30 -1.92
N ALA A 76 29.93 -20.60 -0.87
CA ALA A 76 29.45 -20.55 0.51
C ALA A 76 29.12 -19.11 0.93
N HIS A 77 29.93 -18.14 0.51
CA HIS A 77 29.77 -16.71 0.83
C HIS A 77 28.99 -15.92 -0.22
N ASP A 78 28.31 -16.61 -1.15
CA ASP A 78 27.56 -15.97 -2.22
C ASP A 78 26.46 -15.05 -1.68
N VAL A 79 26.62 -13.74 -1.91
CA VAL A 79 25.70 -12.69 -1.43
C VAL A 79 24.30 -12.87 -2.02
N GLU A 80 24.16 -13.44 -3.22
CA GLU A 80 22.83 -13.74 -3.78
C GLU A 80 22.12 -14.88 -3.02
N ARG A 81 22.89 -15.76 -2.36
CA ARG A 81 22.37 -16.83 -1.51
C ARG A 81 22.08 -16.35 -0.09
N VAL A 82 22.94 -15.48 0.44
CA VAL A 82 22.91 -15.01 1.85
C VAL A 82 22.01 -13.77 2.04
N GLY A 83 21.92 -12.91 1.04
CA GLY A 83 21.22 -11.61 1.09
C GLY A 83 20.20 -11.42 -0.04
N GLY A 84 19.69 -12.49 -0.64
CA GLY A 84 18.74 -12.46 -1.75
C GLY A 84 17.38 -11.82 -1.45
N TRP A 85 16.37 -12.15 -2.24
CA TRP A 85 15.02 -11.61 -2.13
C TRP A 85 14.49 -11.76 -0.71
N THR A 86 14.18 -10.61 -0.12
CA THR A 86 13.64 -10.51 1.22
C THR A 86 12.22 -9.99 1.16
N LYS A 87 11.35 -10.56 1.99
CA LYS A 87 9.98 -10.06 2.14
C LYS A 87 10.05 -8.68 2.81
N SER A 88 9.60 -7.66 2.11
CA SER A 88 9.35 -6.36 2.74
C SER A 88 8.06 -6.44 3.57
N PRO A 89 8.03 -5.89 4.79
CA PRO A 89 6.78 -5.71 5.51
C PRO A 89 5.89 -4.72 4.75
N ASP A 90 4.58 -4.98 4.77
CA ASP A 90 3.56 -4.07 4.21
C ASP A 90 3.20 -2.97 5.22
N MET A 91 2.14 -2.21 4.95
CA MET A 91 1.67 -1.12 5.78
C MET A 91 1.28 -1.60 7.19
N PRO A 92 1.75 -0.93 8.26
CA PRO A 92 1.36 -1.24 9.62
C PRO A 92 -0.11 -0.87 9.87
N LEU A 93 -0.78 -1.63 10.74
CA LEU A 93 -2.19 -1.44 11.08
C LEU A 93 -2.50 -0.02 11.56
N GLY A 94 -1.58 0.61 12.28
CA GLY A 94 -1.72 2.00 12.74
C GLY A 94 -1.90 2.99 11.58
N GLU A 95 -1.13 2.83 10.50
CA GLU A 95 -1.25 3.68 9.31
C GLU A 95 -2.57 3.43 8.59
N VAL A 96 -2.97 2.16 8.44
CA VAL A 96 -4.26 1.78 7.83
C VAL A 96 -5.43 2.44 8.57
N VAL A 97 -5.43 2.36 9.91
CA VAL A 97 -6.45 3.00 10.75
C VAL A 97 -6.43 4.51 10.59
N ALA A 98 -5.25 5.13 10.53
CA ALA A 98 -5.13 6.57 10.30
C ALA A 98 -5.68 6.98 8.91
N HIS A 99 -5.41 6.21 7.86
CA HIS A 99 -5.98 6.41 6.53
C HIS A 99 -7.51 6.31 6.54
N ALA A 100 -8.06 5.28 7.21
CA ALA A 100 -9.50 5.11 7.34
C ALA A 100 -10.16 6.29 8.06
N LYS A 101 -9.56 6.79 9.15
CA LYS A 101 -10.03 7.98 9.87
C LYS A 101 -10.01 9.23 9.00
N ARG A 102 -8.91 9.48 8.29
CA ARG A 102 -8.80 10.61 7.34
C ARG A 102 -9.89 10.54 6.28
N ALA A 103 -10.11 9.36 5.69
CA ALA A 103 -11.13 9.16 4.68
C ALA A 103 -12.56 9.38 5.22
N ALA A 104 -12.83 8.98 6.47
CA ALA A 104 -14.12 9.23 7.11
C ALA A 104 -14.39 10.72 7.30
N LEU A 105 -13.40 11.48 7.79
CA LEU A 105 -13.51 12.94 7.95
C LEU A 105 -13.77 13.64 6.60
N SER A 106 -13.05 13.25 5.55
CA SER A 106 -13.28 13.79 4.20
C SER A 106 -14.68 13.47 3.65
N ARG A 107 -15.23 12.30 3.98
CA ARG A 107 -16.61 11.92 3.59
C ARG A 107 -17.67 12.76 4.30
N GLU A 108 -17.48 13.02 5.59
CA GLU A 108 -18.35 13.91 6.35
C GLU A 108 -18.31 15.33 5.78
N GLY A 109 -17.11 15.84 5.47
CA GLY A 109 -16.93 17.10 4.75
C GLY A 109 -17.59 17.10 3.36
N ARG A 110 -17.54 16.00 2.61
CA ARG A 110 -18.28 15.85 1.34
C ARG A 110 -19.79 15.91 1.54
N LYS A 111 -20.34 15.22 2.53
CA LYS A 111 -21.78 15.27 2.85
C LYS A 111 -22.19 16.69 3.27
N GLY A 112 -21.36 17.36 4.07
CA GLY A 112 -21.54 18.77 4.42
C GLY A 112 -21.56 19.68 3.19
N ARG A 113 -20.62 19.50 2.25
CA ARG A 113 -20.61 20.23 0.96
C ARG A 113 -21.85 19.96 0.12
N VAL A 114 -22.27 18.70 0.01
CA VAL A 114 -23.48 18.31 -0.74
C VAL A 114 -24.74 18.91 -0.10
N ARG A 115 -24.82 18.93 1.24
CA ARG A 115 -25.92 19.59 1.96
C ARG A 115 -25.90 21.10 1.74
N ALA A 116 -24.75 21.75 1.86
CA ALA A 116 -24.62 23.19 1.63
C ALA A 116 -24.93 23.58 0.17
N GLU A 117 -24.57 22.73 -0.80
CA GLU A 117 -24.92 22.91 -2.21
C GLU A 117 -26.42 22.71 -2.45
N ALA A 118 -27.03 21.70 -1.83
CA ALA A 118 -28.47 21.49 -1.90
C ALA A 118 -29.26 22.64 -1.22
N GLU A 119 -28.76 23.18 -0.10
CA GLU A 119 -29.34 24.36 0.55
C GLU A 119 -29.18 25.61 -0.33
N ARG A 120 -28.03 25.82 -0.97
CA ARG A 120 -27.85 26.90 -1.95
C ARG A 120 -28.79 26.76 -3.15
N GLN A 121 -29.01 25.54 -3.65
CA GLN A 121 -29.95 25.29 -4.75
C GLN A 121 -31.41 25.52 -4.31
N ARG A 122 -31.76 25.24 -3.05
CA ARG A 122 -33.08 25.56 -2.47
C ARG A 122 -33.27 27.04 -2.18
N ALA A 123 -32.21 27.73 -1.77
CA ALA A 123 -32.21 29.16 -1.45
C ALA A 123 -31.96 30.04 -2.70
N ALA A 124 -31.56 29.43 -3.83
CA ALA A 124 -31.55 30.11 -5.10
C ALA A 124 -32.99 30.49 -5.44
N PRO A 125 -33.30 31.78 -5.66
CA PRO A 125 -34.64 32.18 -6.07
C PRO A 125 -34.98 31.47 -7.37
N ASP A 126 -36.21 30.94 -7.47
CA ASP A 126 -36.68 30.40 -8.73
C ASP A 126 -36.74 31.57 -9.72
N TYR A 127 -35.79 31.62 -10.64
CA TYR A 127 -35.98 32.42 -11.84
C TYR A 127 -36.98 31.68 -12.74
N SER A 128 -38.22 31.51 -12.27
CA SER A 128 -39.35 31.24 -13.13
C SER A 128 -39.65 32.56 -13.86
N GLY A 129 -39.05 32.67 -15.05
CA GLY A 129 -39.02 33.89 -15.85
C GLY A 129 -40.43 34.46 -16.08
N THR A 130 -40.78 35.48 -15.30
CA THR A 130 -41.74 36.49 -15.74
C THR A 130 -40.95 37.52 -16.54
N ILE A 131 -40.84 37.29 -17.86
CA ILE A 131 -40.38 38.33 -18.78
C ILE A 131 -41.45 39.42 -18.77
N MET A 132 -41.27 40.45 -17.95
CA MET A 132 -42.05 41.68 -18.01
C MET A 132 -41.67 42.41 -19.30
N ILE A 133 -42.41 42.16 -20.38
CA ILE A 133 -42.34 42.99 -21.58
C ILE A 133 -43.00 44.32 -21.22
N ALA A 134 -42.19 45.32 -20.89
CA ALA A 134 -42.66 46.69 -20.72
C ALA A 134 -43.09 47.24 -22.08
N SER A 135 -44.40 47.24 -22.36
CA SER A 135 -44.97 47.98 -23.48
C SER A 135 -45.08 49.46 -23.13
N THR A 136 -44.02 50.22 -23.40
CA THR A 136 -44.12 51.69 -23.53
C THR A 136 -44.60 51.99 -24.95
N ILE A 137 -45.90 52.23 -25.13
CA ILE A 137 -46.40 52.99 -26.28
C ILE A 137 -46.87 54.35 -25.76
N HIS A 138 -46.12 55.34 -26.25
CA HIS A 138 -46.27 56.79 -26.15
C HIS A 138 -47.73 57.26 -26.34
N ASP A 139 -48.26 57.96 -25.34
CA ASP A 139 -49.21 59.05 -25.57
C ASP A 139 -48.41 60.28 -25.99
N GLY A 140 -48.75 60.87 -27.13
CA GLY A 140 -48.07 62.06 -27.65
C GLY A 140 -48.58 62.54 -29.01
N ASP A 141 -49.76 63.17 -28.98
CA ASP A 141 -50.20 64.38 -29.70
C ASP A 141 -49.92 64.63 -31.20
N ARG A 142 -51.01 65.04 -31.87
CA ARG A 142 -51.19 66.01 -32.99
C ARG A 142 -51.89 65.39 -34.22
N ASP A 143 -52.99 65.92 -34.77
CA ASP A 143 -53.53 67.28 -34.82
C ASP A 143 -55.05 67.36 -34.54
#